data_AF-A0A956R218-F1
#
_entry.id   AF-A0A956R218-F1
#
_cell.length_a   1.000
_cell.length_b   1.000
_cell.length_c   1.000
_cell.angle_alpha   90.00
_cell.angle_beta   90.00
_cell.angle_gamma   90.00
#
_symmetry.space_group_name_H-M   'P 1'
#
loop_
_entity.id
_entity.type
_entity.pdbx_description
1 polymer ?
#
loop_
_entity_poly.entity_id
_entity_poly.type
_entity_poly.pdbx_seq_one_letter_code
_entity_poly.pdbx_strand_id
1 'polypeptide(L)'
;EPESAEDKPAGHRKLEGPVFRAFVDDHTVELEEAIRVAVERLSTGGKRIAVVFSRSASKDANLALDELAKGFAAYRYVLEGTAAATEGLPSGEAPNPSEADEIAGAGARHAGELALDLAGALIETVMLLDTRVAFPEFVLGRLTEVESVCIAHAHDDVSAACQVVLPGTNPGEKEGDVVAADGTASNRRPRAWLVQRMLEVLREQQAGGDEPKADGEPA
;
A
#
# COMPACT_ATOMS: atom_id res chain seq x y z
N GLU A 1 10.05 23.83 -37.11
CA GLU A 1 9.02 22.97 -36.50
C GLU A 1 9.45 22.71 -35.07
N PRO A 2 8.65 23.03 -34.03
CA PRO A 2 8.96 22.54 -32.70
C PRO A 2 8.40 21.11 -32.58
N GLU A 3 9.26 20.21 -32.13
CA GLU A 3 8.93 18.82 -31.80
C GLU A 3 7.71 18.77 -30.89
N SER A 4 6.71 18.00 -31.30
CA SER A 4 5.57 17.64 -30.48
C SER A 4 6.08 16.99 -29.20
N ALA A 5 5.75 17.60 -28.06
CA ALA A 5 5.81 16.94 -26.77
C ALA A 5 4.97 15.67 -26.87
N GLU A 6 5.64 14.52 -26.93
CA GLU A 6 4.98 13.23 -26.71
C GLU A 6 4.39 13.28 -25.29
N ASP A 7 3.07 13.21 -25.21
CA ASP A 7 2.34 12.92 -23.97
C ASP A 7 2.95 11.66 -23.37
N LYS A 8 3.80 11.84 -22.35
CA LYS A 8 4.28 10.71 -21.55
C LYS A 8 3.05 10.08 -20.90
N PRO A 9 2.89 8.75 -20.93
CA PRO A 9 1.87 8.12 -20.13
C PRO A 9 2.06 8.56 -18.67
N ALA A 10 0.99 9.07 -18.07
CA ALA A 10 0.95 9.25 -16.62
C ALA A 10 1.20 7.89 -15.96
N GLY A 11 2.03 7.84 -14.90
CA GLY A 11 2.15 6.61 -14.11
C GLY A 11 3.55 6.14 -13.72
N HIS A 12 4.62 6.88 -14.00
CA HIS A 12 5.94 6.54 -13.42
C HIS A 12 6.65 7.77 -12.85
N ARG A 13 6.51 7.96 -11.53
CA ARG A 13 7.34 8.90 -10.77
C ARG A 13 8.80 8.44 -10.84
N LYS A 14 9.64 9.22 -11.52
CA LYS A 14 11.11 9.08 -11.43
C LYS A 14 11.61 9.81 -10.18
N LEU A 15 11.29 9.24 -9.02
CA LEU A 15 11.84 9.67 -7.74
C LEU A 15 12.84 8.61 -7.28
N GLU A 16 13.93 9.03 -6.64
CA GLU A 16 14.95 8.15 -6.10
C GLU A 16 15.10 8.40 -4.59
N GLY A 17 15.52 7.38 -3.85
CA GLY A 17 15.77 7.49 -2.42
C GLY A 17 14.50 7.33 -1.55
N PRO A 18 14.55 7.71 -0.27
CA PRO A 18 13.48 7.41 0.69
C PRO A 18 12.17 8.17 0.39
N VAL A 19 11.04 7.53 0.68
CA VAL A 19 9.71 8.18 0.61
C VAL A 19 9.45 8.95 1.89
N PHE A 20 9.52 10.28 1.83
CA PHE A 20 9.31 11.16 2.99
C PHE A 20 7.90 11.74 3.12
N ARG A 21 7.15 11.75 2.02
CA ARG A 21 5.82 12.35 1.92
C ARG A 21 4.83 11.36 1.32
N ALA A 22 3.55 11.56 1.59
CA ALA A 22 2.50 10.80 0.97
C ALA A 22 2.17 11.35 -0.42
N PHE A 23 1.73 10.47 -1.31
CA PHE A 23 1.34 10.83 -2.67
C PHE A 23 0.00 10.22 -3.03
N VAL A 24 -0.78 10.96 -3.81
CA VAL A 24 -2.02 10.54 -4.46
C VAL A 24 -1.98 11.05 -5.90
N ASP A 25 -2.06 10.15 -6.88
CA ASP A 25 -2.00 10.44 -8.32
C ASP A 25 -0.84 11.38 -8.67
N ASP A 26 0.36 11.05 -8.19
CA ASP A 26 1.61 11.80 -8.35
C ASP A 26 1.66 13.19 -7.68
N HIS A 27 0.60 13.59 -6.96
CA HIS A 27 0.59 14.80 -6.15
C HIS A 27 0.98 14.52 -4.71
N THR A 28 1.87 15.36 -4.15
CA THR A 28 2.16 15.34 -2.72
C THR A 28 0.97 15.85 -1.93
N VAL A 29 0.54 15.09 -0.93
CA VAL A 29 -0.57 15.43 -0.03
C VAL A 29 -0.18 15.19 1.44
N GLU A 30 -0.99 15.70 2.36
CA GLU A 30 -0.80 15.42 3.78
C GLU A 30 -1.08 13.95 4.11
N LEU A 31 -0.39 13.41 5.11
CA LEU A 31 -0.44 11.97 5.41
C LEU A 31 -1.86 11.49 5.73
N GLU A 32 -2.59 12.22 6.58
CA GLU A 32 -3.95 11.84 6.99
C GLU A 32 -4.92 11.90 5.81
N GLU A 33 -4.73 12.84 4.88
CA GLU A 33 -5.51 12.92 3.64
C GLU A 33 -5.24 11.71 2.74
N ALA A 34 -3.97 11.36 2.53
CA ALA A 34 -3.59 10.18 1.76
C ALA A 34 -4.15 8.88 2.35
N ILE A 35 -4.16 8.74 3.68
CA ILE A 35 -4.74 7.58 4.36
C ILE A 35 -6.25 7.50 4.11
N ARG A 36 -6.97 8.63 4.17
CA ARG A 36 -8.41 8.66 3.87
C ARG A 36 -8.69 8.28 2.42
N VAL A 37 -7.93 8.83 1.48
CA VAL A 37 -8.05 8.48 0.05
C VAL A 37 -7.72 7.01 -0.19
N ALA A 38 -6.70 6.46 0.46
CA ALA A 38 -6.36 5.04 0.36
C ALA A 38 -7.53 4.14 0.81
N VAL A 39 -8.14 4.45 1.96
CA VAL A 39 -9.29 3.69 2.49
C VAL A 39 -10.53 3.86 1.61
N GLU A 40 -10.77 5.08 1.11
CA GLU A 40 -11.87 5.35 0.17
C GLU A 40 -11.71 4.51 -1.10
N ARG A 41 -10.54 4.53 -1.74
CA ARG A 41 -10.24 3.73 -2.95
C ARG A 41 -10.39 2.24 -2.70
N LEU A 42 -9.93 1.75 -1.55
CA LEU A 42 -10.13 0.36 -1.14
C LEU A 42 -11.62 0.03 -0.96
N SER A 43 -12.44 0.98 -0.52
CA SER A 43 -13.88 0.78 -0.31
C SER A 43 -14.69 0.89 -1.60
N THR A 44 -14.35 1.83 -2.48
CA THR A 44 -15.06 2.09 -3.74
C THR A 44 -14.61 1.18 -4.87
N GLY A 45 -13.38 0.65 -4.79
CA GLY A 45 -12.75 -0.24 -5.77
C GLY A 45 -13.42 -1.62 -5.92
N GLY A 46 -14.49 -1.87 -5.18
CA GLY A 46 -15.38 -3.02 -5.38
C GLY A 46 -15.05 -4.20 -4.48
N LYS A 47 -15.60 -5.38 -4.81
CA LYS A 47 -15.46 -6.60 -4.00
C LYS A 47 -14.17 -7.36 -4.27
N ARG A 48 -13.33 -6.88 -5.20
CA ARG A 48 -12.21 -7.63 -5.77
C ARG A 48 -10.87 -7.01 -5.39
N ILE A 49 -10.70 -6.86 -4.10
CA ILE A 49 -9.54 -6.24 -3.47
C ILE A 49 -8.49 -7.31 -3.20
N ALA A 50 -7.26 -7.09 -3.64
CA ALA A 50 -6.10 -7.87 -3.23
C ALA A 50 -5.38 -7.14 -2.10
N VAL A 51 -5.14 -7.84 -1.00
CA VAL A 51 -4.28 -7.39 0.08
C VAL A 51 -3.03 -8.27 0.10
N VAL A 52 -1.88 -7.60 0.08
CA VAL A 52 -0.61 -8.24 -0.21
C VAL A 52 0.32 -8.14 0.99
N PHE A 53 0.46 -9.28 1.66
CA PHE A 53 1.35 -9.51 2.80
C PHE A 53 2.78 -9.61 2.33
N SER A 54 3.70 -9.26 3.23
CA SER A 54 5.13 -9.22 2.92
C SER A 54 5.90 -10.00 3.96
N ARG A 55 6.67 -10.99 3.49
CA ARG A 55 7.63 -11.76 4.32
C ARG A 55 8.75 -10.90 4.91
N SER A 56 8.93 -9.69 4.39
CA SER A 56 9.93 -8.72 4.88
C SER A 56 9.35 -7.60 5.74
N ALA A 57 8.04 -7.58 5.94
CA ALA A 57 7.41 -6.68 6.91
C ALA A 57 7.44 -7.29 8.31
N SER A 58 7.33 -6.46 9.34
CA SER A 58 7.24 -6.93 10.71
C SER A 58 5.95 -7.74 10.94
N LYS A 59 5.96 -8.61 11.95
CA LYS A 59 4.79 -9.36 12.38
C LYS A 59 3.58 -8.46 12.64
N ASP A 60 3.79 -7.36 13.37
CA ASP A 60 2.71 -6.42 13.71
C ASP A 60 2.10 -5.76 12.47
N ALA A 61 2.91 -5.49 11.44
CA ALA A 61 2.43 -4.93 10.19
C ALA A 61 1.56 -5.94 9.43
N ASN A 62 1.99 -7.21 9.37
CA ASN A 62 1.18 -8.28 8.77
C ASN A 62 -0.09 -8.56 9.56
N LEU A 63 -0.07 -8.51 10.90
CA LEU A 63 -1.27 -8.68 11.74
C LEU A 63 -2.29 -7.55 11.53
N ALA A 64 -1.81 -6.29 11.48
CA ALA A 64 -2.67 -5.16 11.16
C ALA A 64 -3.28 -5.31 9.75
N LEU A 65 -2.49 -5.83 8.80
CA LEU A 65 -2.94 -6.06 7.43
C LEU A 65 -3.99 -7.18 7.34
N ASP A 66 -3.88 -8.23 8.17
CA ASP A 66 -4.90 -9.29 8.25
C ASP A 66 -6.25 -8.74 8.70
N GLU A 67 -6.27 -7.86 9.70
CA GLU A 67 -7.49 -7.17 10.12
C GLU A 67 -8.07 -6.28 9.00
N LEU A 68 -7.20 -5.56 8.27
CA LEU A 68 -7.64 -4.76 7.11
C LEU A 68 -8.23 -5.67 6.01
N ALA A 69 -7.57 -6.79 5.71
CA ALA A 69 -8.03 -7.75 4.73
C ALA A 69 -9.39 -8.36 5.11
N LYS A 70 -9.61 -8.65 6.40
CA LYS A 70 -10.92 -9.10 6.90
C LYS A 70 -11.99 -8.02 6.72
N GLY A 71 -11.67 -6.76 7.04
CA GLY A 71 -12.60 -5.63 6.90
C GLY A 71 -13.11 -5.43 5.47
N PHE A 72 -12.28 -5.76 4.48
CA PHE A 72 -12.62 -5.68 3.06
C PHE A 72 -13.02 -7.01 2.41
N ALA A 73 -13.03 -8.12 3.15
CA ALA A 73 -13.17 -9.47 2.60
C ALA A 73 -12.22 -9.73 1.41
N ALA A 74 -10.98 -9.23 1.51
CA ALA A 74 -10.02 -9.19 0.43
C ALA A 74 -9.42 -10.56 0.09
N TYR A 75 -9.03 -10.73 -1.18
CA TYR A 75 -8.13 -11.78 -1.62
C TYR A 75 -6.76 -11.58 -0.99
N ARG A 76 -6.17 -12.67 -0.49
CA ARG A 76 -4.91 -12.62 0.26
C ARG A 76 -3.77 -13.15 -0.59
N TYR A 77 -2.69 -12.39 -0.64
CA TYR A 77 -1.47 -12.80 -1.33
C TYR A 77 -0.25 -12.59 -0.44
N VAL A 78 0.75 -13.46 -0.55
CA VAL A 78 2.03 -13.33 0.12
C VAL A 78 3.11 -13.15 -0.93
N LEU A 79 3.86 -12.06 -0.83
CA LEU A 79 5.03 -11.82 -1.67
C LEU A 79 6.32 -12.17 -0.93
N GLU A 80 7.25 -12.74 -1.70
CA GLU A 80 8.64 -12.87 -1.28
C GLU A 80 9.29 -11.49 -1.34
N GLY A 81 9.88 -11.05 -0.22
CA GLY A 81 10.70 -9.85 -0.20
C GLY A 81 12.01 -10.09 -0.96
N THR A 82 12.54 -9.05 -1.60
CA THR A 82 13.90 -9.07 -2.15
C THR A 82 14.95 -9.11 -1.03
N ALA A 83 16.21 -9.46 -1.33
CA ALA A 83 17.29 -9.44 -0.34
C ALA A 83 17.53 -8.05 0.30
N ALA A 84 17.14 -6.96 -0.38
CA ALA A 84 17.15 -5.60 0.17
C ALA A 84 16.14 -5.42 1.32
N ALA A 85 15.28 -6.39 1.54
CA ALA A 85 14.17 -6.27 2.47
C ALA A 85 14.54 -6.50 3.95
N THR A 86 15.76 -6.94 4.21
CA THR A 86 16.36 -7.07 5.55
C THR A 86 17.48 -6.05 5.82
N GLU A 87 17.69 -5.11 4.91
CA GLU A 87 18.73 -4.08 5.08
C GLU A 87 18.48 -3.24 6.34
N GLY A 88 19.53 -3.06 7.15
CA GLY A 88 19.47 -2.27 8.39
C GLY A 88 18.95 -3.01 9.63
N LEU A 89 18.52 -4.27 9.52
CA LEU A 89 18.13 -5.07 10.69
C LEU A 89 19.35 -5.63 11.43
N PRO A 90 19.38 -5.57 12.78
CA PRO A 90 20.37 -6.30 13.57
C PRO A 90 20.33 -7.80 13.24
N SER A 91 21.49 -8.45 13.16
CA SER A 91 21.55 -9.89 12.90
C SER A 91 20.78 -10.66 13.97
N GLY A 92 19.72 -11.38 13.58
CA GLY A 92 18.86 -12.13 14.50
C GLY A 92 17.47 -11.52 14.76
N GLU A 93 17.22 -10.30 14.28
CA GLU A 93 15.90 -9.64 14.32
C GLU A 93 15.21 -9.62 12.93
N ALA A 94 15.75 -10.40 11.98
CA ALA A 94 15.14 -10.55 10.66
C ALA A 94 13.72 -11.10 10.80
N PRO A 95 12.71 -10.52 10.11
CA PRO A 95 11.36 -11.05 10.11
C PRO A 95 11.38 -12.53 9.70
N ASN A 96 10.66 -13.36 10.44
CA ASN A 96 10.56 -14.77 10.11
C ASN A 96 9.70 -14.92 8.84
N PRO A 97 10.26 -15.43 7.73
CA PRO A 97 9.54 -15.50 6.47
C PRO A 97 8.28 -16.37 6.54
N SER A 98 8.20 -17.35 7.46
CA SER A 98 6.99 -18.18 7.61
C SER A 98 5.83 -17.45 8.28
N GLU A 99 6.09 -16.39 9.05
CA GLU A 99 5.05 -15.71 9.82
C GLU A 99 4.03 -15.02 8.90
N ALA A 100 4.48 -14.44 7.78
CA ALA A 100 3.55 -13.81 6.84
C ALA A 100 2.61 -14.83 6.19
N ASP A 101 3.10 -16.03 5.86
CA ASP A 101 2.28 -17.12 5.33
C ASP A 101 1.27 -17.62 6.38
N GLU A 102 1.71 -17.79 7.63
CA GLU A 102 0.83 -18.20 8.74
C GLU A 102 -0.28 -17.18 9.01
N ILE A 103 0.04 -15.88 8.98
CA ILE A 103 -0.92 -14.80 9.20
C ILE A 103 -1.89 -14.66 8.00
N ALA A 104 -1.37 -14.71 6.78
CA ALA A 104 -2.22 -14.63 5.58
C ALA A 104 -3.17 -15.85 5.50
N GLY A 105 -2.71 -17.00 6.01
CA GLY A 105 -3.48 -18.24 6.15
C GLY A 105 -3.33 -19.18 4.94
N ALA A 106 -3.78 -20.42 5.10
CA ALA A 106 -3.57 -21.51 4.14
C ALA A 106 -4.20 -21.29 2.74
N GLY A 107 -5.11 -20.33 2.61
CA GLY A 107 -5.72 -19.94 1.32
C GLY A 107 -5.02 -18.76 0.62
N ALA A 108 -3.93 -18.24 1.20
CA ALA A 108 -3.19 -17.15 0.60
C ALA A 108 -2.45 -17.63 -0.66
N ARG A 109 -2.49 -16.79 -1.69
CA ARG A 109 -1.87 -17.04 -2.99
C ARG A 109 -0.50 -16.37 -3.09
N HIS A 110 0.30 -16.69 -4.08
CA HIS A 110 1.65 -16.14 -4.23
C HIS A 110 1.77 -15.09 -5.36
N ALA A 111 2.95 -14.48 -5.48
CA ALA A 111 3.25 -13.42 -6.45
C ALA A 111 2.84 -13.74 -7.89
N GLY A 112 3.10 -14.98 -8.34
CA GLY A 112 2.76 -15.42 -9.70
C GLY A 112 1.25 -15.43 -9.95
N GLU A 113 0.46 -15.79 -8.93
CA GLU A 113 -1.00 -15.80 -9.03
C GLU A 113 -1.57 -14.37 -9.00
N LEU A 114 -1.00 -13.47 -8.19
CA LEU A 114 -1.37 -12.06 -8.22
C LEU A 114 -1.15 -11.44 -9.61
N ALA A 115 -0.01 -11.73 -10.24
CA ALA A 115 0.29 -11.26 -11.59
C ALA A 115 -0.75 -11.73 -12.61
N LEU A 116 -1.15 -13.01 -12.54
CA LEU A 116 -2.19 -13.58 -13.41
C LEU A 116 -3.57 -12.94 -13.13
N ASP A 117 -3.92 -12.73 -11.87
CA ASP A 117 -5.21 -12.16 -11.49
C ASP A 117 -5.33 -10.68 -11.87
N LEU A 118 -4.22 -9.92 -11.83
CA LEU A 118 -4.16 -8.55 -12.32
C LEU A 118 -4.24 -8.47 -13.85
N ALA A 119 -3.56 -9.39 -14.54
CA ALA A 119 -3.61 -9.50 -16.00
C ALA A 119 -5.01 -9.92 -16.49
N GLY A 120 -5.66 -10.84 -15.76
CA GLY A 120 -7.02 -11.31 -16.04
C GLY A 120 -8.13 -10.35 -15.58
N ALA A 121 -7.78 -9.19 -15.04
CA ALA A 121 -8.70 -8.22 -14.46
C ALA A 121 -9.66 -8.83 -13.42
N LEU A 122 -9.21 -9.88 -12.70
CA LEU A 122 -9.93 -10.43 -11.56
C LEU A 122 -9.88 -9.44 -10.40
N ILE A 123 -8.74 -8.78 -10.19
CA ILE A 123 -8.51 -7.79 -9.14
C ILE A 123 -8.67 -6.38 -9.71
N GLU A 124 -9.42 -5.55 -9.00
CA GLU A 124 -9.69 -4.15 -9.34
C GLU A 124 -8.94 -3.17 -8.42
N THR A 125 -8.47 -3.66 -7.28
CA THR A 125 -7.81 -2.84 -6.28
C THR A 125 -6.73 -3.63 -5.57
N VAL A 126 -5.57 -3.02 -5.33
CA VAL A 126 -4.43 -3.67 -4.66
C VAL A 126 -3.94 -2.81 -3.52
N MET A 127 -3.73 -3.43 -2.35
CA MET A 127 -3.00 -2.87 -1.23
C MET A 127 -1.70 -3.65 -1.01
N LEU A 128 -0.56 -2.99 -1.18
CA LEU A 128 0.76 -3.55 -0.95
C LEU A 128 1.34 -3.04 0.38
N LEU A 129 1.60 -3.95 1.31
CA LEU A 129 2.27 -3.60 2.57
C LEU A 129 3.72 -3.17 2.37
N ASP A 130 4.35 -3.64 1.30
CA ASP A 130 5.74 -3.39 0.98
C ASP A 130 5.95 -3.41 -0.54
N THR A 131 6.88 -2.58 -1.02
CA THR A 131 7.18 -2.42 -2.46
C THR A 131 8.43 -3.18 -2.89
N ARG A 132 9.14 -3.79 -1.93
CA ARG A 132 10.40 -4.54 -2.14
C ARG A 132 10.18 -5.90 -2.78
N VAL A 133 9.48 -5.92 -3.90
CA VAL A 133 9.13 -7.12 -4.67
C VAL A 133 9.39 -6.86 -6.13
N ALA A 134 9.92 -7.86 -6.83
CA ALA A 134 10.09 -7.80 -8.26
C ALA A 134 8.79 -8.18 -8.98
N PHE A 135 8.08 -7.18 -9.50
CA PHE A 135 6.98 -7.41 -10.42
C PHE A 135 7.47 -7.38 -11.89
N PRO A 136 6.93 -8.24 -12.75
CA PRO A 136 7.09 -8.08 -14.19
C PRO A 136 6.55 -6.72 -14.66
N GLU A 137 7.14 -6.17 -15.73
CA GLU A 137 6.77 -4.86 -16.29
C GLU A 137 5.27 -4.74 -16.62
N PHE A 138 4.66 -5.81 -17.15
CA PHE A 138 3.22 -5.79 -17.44
C PHE A 138 2.37 -5.65 -16.17
N VAL A 139 2.82 -6.16 -15.02
CA VAL A 139 2.11 -5.99 -13.73
C VAL A 139 2.25 -4.56 -13.25
N LEU A 140 3.42 -3.95 -13.40
CA LEU A 140 3.64 -2.54 -13.08
C LEU A 140 2.70 -1.63 -13.89
N GLY A 141 2.57 -1.88 -15.21
CA GLY A 141 1.60 -1.17 -16.04
C GLY A 141 0.14 -1.38 -15.60
N ARG A 142 -0.21 -2.56 -15.07
CA ARG A 142 -1.55 -2.78 -14.50
C ARG A 142 -1.76 -2.02 -13.20
N LEU A 143 -0.74 -1.85 -12.36
CA LEU A 143 -0.83 -1.08 -11.11
C LEU A 143 -1.17 0.39 -11.35
N THR A 144 -0.75 0.96 -12.49
CA THR A 144 -1.10 2.35 -12.85
C THR A 144 -2.56 2.52 -13.27
N GLU A 145 -3.19 1.43 -13.73
CA GLU A 145 -4.55 1.43 -14.27
C GLU A 145 -5.63 1.06 -13.23
N VAL A 146 -5.26 0.30 -12.20
CA VAL A 146 -6.15 -0.11 -11.11
C VAL A 146 -5.95 0.76 -9.88
N GLU A 147 -6.93 0.76 -8.98
CA GLU A 147 -6.77 1.41 -7.68
C GLU A 147 -5.65 0.73 -6.90
N SER A 148 -4.52 1.42 -6.75
CA SER A 148 -3.30 0.85 -6.17
C SER A 148 -2.78 1.69 -5.02
N VAL A 149 -2.66 1.05 -3.86
CA VAL A 149 -2.14 1.64 -2.63
C VAL A 149 -0.91 0.86 -2.22
N CYS A 150 0.20 1.54 -1.93
CA CYS A 150 1.36 0.90 -1.32
C CYS A 150 1.91 1.67 -0.13
N ILE A 151 2.49 0.94 0.81
CA ILE A 151 3.35 1.52 1.85
C ILE A 151 4.80 1.31 1.44
N ALA A 152 5.50 2.40 1.17
CA ALA A 152 6.87 2.37 0.63
C ALA A 152 7.83 3.13 1.56
N HIS A 153 9.02 2.57 1.73
CA HIS A 153 10.11 3.23 2.48
C HIS A 153 11.07 3.98 1.56
N ALA A 154 11.19 3.54 0.31
CA ALA A 154 11.98 4.14 -0.75
C ALA A 154 11.20 4.10 -2.07
N HIS A 155 11.54 5.03 -2.96
CA HIS A 155 11.04 5.05 -4.32
C HIS A 155 11.72 3.94 -5.13
N ASP A 156 10.88 3.15 -5.79
CA ASP A 156 11.20 1.99 -6.61
C ASP A 156 10.13 1.83 -7.70
N ASP A 157 10.29 0.87 -8.60
CA ASP A 157 9.36 0.69 -9.73
C ASP A 157 7.91 0.42 -9.28
N VAL A 158 7.73 -0.25 -8.14
CA VAL A 158 6.40 -0.61 -7.61
C VAL A 158 5.72 0.61 -7.00
N SER A 159 6.42 1.38 -6.14
CA SER A 159 5.90 2.63 -5.57
C SER A 159 5.68 3.70 -6.63
N ALA A 160 6.49 3.72 -7.69
CA ALA A 160 6.30 4.61 -8.83
C ALA A 160 5.04 4.27 -9.64
N ALA A 161 4.66 2.98 -9.69
CA ALA A 161 3.46 2.50 -10.39
C ALA A 161 2.17 2.60 -9.55
N CYS A 162 2.28 2.75 -8.22
CA CYS A 162 1.11 2.87 -7.35
C CYS A 162 0.53 4.28 -7.37
N GLN A 163 -0.80 4.38 -7.39
CA GLN A 163 -1.52 5.66 -7.40
C GLN A 163 -1.48 6.35 -6.03
N VAL A 164 -1.58 5.59 -4.94
CA VAL A 164 -1.40 6.09 -3.58
C VAL A 164 -0.15 5.50 -2.95
N VAL A 165 0.72 6.36 -2.43
CA VAL A 165 1.95 5.94 -1.74
C VAL A 165 1.98 6.54 -0.35
N LEU A 166 2.01 5.67 0.65
CA LEU A 166 2.15 6.06 2.05
C LEU A 166 3.62 5.91 2.51
N PRO A 167 4.19 6.91 3.19
CA PRO A 167 5.58 6.92 3.61
C PRO A 167 5.81 6.00 4.82
N GLY A 168 6.28 4.78 4.57
CA GLY A 168 6.59 3.78 5.59
C GLY A 168 8.04 3.84 6.09
N THR A 169 8.28 3.48 7.35
CA THR A 169 9.64 3.18 7.83
C THR A 169 10.02 1.74 7.52
N ASN A 170 11.31 1.50 7.30
CA ASN A 170 11.91 0.18 7.29
C ASN A 170 11.91 -0.40 8.73
N PRO A 171 11.83 -1.73 8.96
CA PRO A 171 11.77 -2.27 10.33
C PRO A 171 12.99 -1.92 11.20
N GLY A 172 14.16 -1.62 10.62
CA GLY A 172 15.35 -1.16 11.34
C GLY A 172 15.42 0.36 11.57
N GLU A 173 14.51 1.16 11.03
CA GLU A 173 14.51 2.62 11.18
C GLU A 173 13.53 3.05 12.28
N LYS A 174 13.95 3.96 13.17
CA LYS A 174 13.02 4.61 14.11
C LYS A 174 12.38 5.82 13.46
N GLU A 175 11.21 6.18 13.98
CA GLU A 175 10.53 7.41 13.61
C GLU A 175 11.43 8.63 13.88
N GLY A 176 11.61 9.48 12.88
CA GLY A 176 12.46 10.68 12.97
C GLY A 176 13.94 10.47 12.68
N ASP A 177 14.41 9.23 12.47
CA ASP A 177 15.84 8.95 12.20
C ASP A 177 16.30 9.47 10.83
N VAL A 178 15.38 9.62 9.87
CA VAL A 178 15.69 10.08 8.52
C VAL A 178 14.99 11.39 8.25
N VAL A 179 15.79 12.45 8.08
CA VAL A 179 15.35 13.79 7.68
C VAL A 179 15.57 13.93 6.18
N ALA A 180 14.59 14.49 5.46
CA ALA A 180 14.74 14.77 4.05
C ALA A 180 15.90 15.76 3.81
N ALA A 181 16.62 15.62 2.70
CA ALA A 181 17.76 16.48 2.39
C ALA A 181 17.40 17.98 2.28
N ASP A 182 16.11 18.29 2.04
CA ASP A 182 15.56 19.64 1.99
C ASP A 182 15.19 20.21 3.38
N GLY A 183 15.45 19.46 4.46
CA GLY A 183 15.15 19.84 5.83
C GLY A 183 13.67 19.75 6.21
N THR A 184 12.81 19.20 5.35
CA THR A 184 11.40 19.02 5.69
C THR A 184 11.18 17.90 6.70
N ALA A 185 10.18 18.09 7.57
CA ALA A 185 9.81 17.11 8.57
C ALA A 185 9.35 15.81 7.89
N SER A 186 9.91 14.69 8.32
CA SER A 186 9.55 13.37 7.83
C SER A 186 8.17 12.97 8.36
N ASN A 187 7.23 12.69 7.45
CA ASN A 187 5.93 12.13 7.79
C ASN A 187 5.96 10.59 7.77
N ARG A 188 7.15 9.99 7.77
CA ARG A 188 7.29 8.53 7.77
C ARG A 188 6.75 7.96 9.07
N ARG A 189 6.03 6.84 8.95
CA ARG A 189 5.47 6.11 10.10
C ARG A 189 5.75 4.61 9.98
N PRO A 190 5.79 3.87 11.10
CA PRO A 190 5.84 2.42 11.06
C PRO A 190 4.71 1.85 10.20
N ARG A 191 5.01 0.84 9.37
CA ARG A 191 4.02 0.22 8.48
C ARG A 191 2.78 -0.26 9.24
N ALA A 192 2.98 -0.88 10.41
CA ALA A 192 1.89 -1.31 11.28
C ALA A 192 0.98 -0.15 11.71
N TRP A 193 1.56 1.01 12.05
CA TRP A 193 0.80 2.19 12.43
C TRP A 193 -0.04 2.72 11.26
N LEU A 194 0.52 2.76 10.05
CA LEU A 194 -0.20 3.21 8.85
C LEU A 194 -1.43 2.33 8.59
N VAL A 195 -1.26 1.01 8.64
CA VAL A 195 -2.36 0.05 8.45
C VAL A 195 -3.39 0.15 9.57
N GLN A 196 -2.96 0.34 10.82
CA GLN A 196 -3.88 0.58 11.94
C GLN A 196 -4.69 1.87 11.76
N ARG A 197 -4.06 2.96 11.31
CA ARG A 197 -4.78 4.21 11.04
C ARG A 197 -5.79 4.05 9.88
N MET A 198 -5.44 3.29 8.84
CA MET A 198 -6.39 2.92 7.78
C MET A 198 -7.60 2.15 8.32
N LEU A 199 -7.39 1.20 9.25
CA LEU A 199 -8.46 0.47 9.93
C LEU A 199 -9.37 1.38 10.75
N GLU A 200 -8.81 2.36 11.46
CA GLU A 200 -9.58 3.34 12.21
C GLU A 200 -10.45 4.17 11.27
N VAL A 201 -9.88 4.68 10.18
CA VAL A 201 -10.62 5.45 9.16
C VAL A 201 -11.72 4.60 8.52
N LEU A 202 -11.48 3.32 8.22
CA LEU A 202 -12.50 2.41 7.72
C LEU A 202 -13.67 2.28 8.69
N ARG A 203 -13.39 2.14 9.99
CA ARG A 203 -14.42 2.08 11.04
C ARG A 203 -15.17 3.39 11.19
N GLU A 204 -14.48 4.54 11.10
CA GLU A 204 -15.09 5.87 11.09
C GLU A 204 -16.10 5.99 9.93
N GLN A 205 -15.73 5.55 8.73
CA GLN A 205 -16.60 5.58 7.55
C GLN A 205 -17.82 4.64 7.70
N GLN A 206 -17.62 3.45 8.26
CA GLN A 206 -18.72 2.50 8.52
C GLN A 206 -19.68 3.02 9.59
N ALA A 207 -19.19 3.65 10.66
CA ALA A 207 -20.02 4.23 11.71
C ALA A 207 -20.79 5.49 11.25
N GLY A 208 -20.21 6.29 10.36
CA GLY A 208 -20.87 7.47 9.78
C GLY A 208 -21.91 7.15 8.70
N GLY A 209 -21.89 5.94 8.13
CA GLY A 209 -22.87 5.48 7.14
C GLY A 209 -24.21 4.98 7.73
N ASP A 210 -24.29 4.84 9.05
CA ASP A 210 -25.44 4.28 9.79
C ASP A 210 -26.35 5.34 10.41
N GLU A 211 -26.25 6.62 9.99
CA GLU A 211 -27.23 7.62 10.38
C GLU A 211 -28.62 7.24 9.85
N PRO A 212 -29.64 7.05 10.72
CA PRO A 212 -30.99 6.78 10.26
C PRO A 212 -31.46 7.99 9.47
N LYS A 213 -31.81 7.79 8.19
CA LYS A 213 -32.63 8.76 7.45
C LYS A 213 -33.87 8.98 8.30
N ALA A 214 -33.96 10.17 8.91
CA ALA A 214 -35.13 10.56 9.66
C ALA A 214 -36.33 10.50 8.70
N ASP A 215 -37.17 9.48 8.89
CA ASP A 215 -38.53 9.44 8.38
C ASP A 215 -39.20 10.74 8.78
N GLY A 216 -39.48 11.59 7.79
CA GLY A 216 -39.85 12.97 8.08
C GLY A 216 -40.46 13.71 6.91
N GLU A 217 -41.31 13.06 6.13
CA GLU A 217 -42.24 13.77 5.26
C GLU A 217 -43.68 13.29 5.54
N PRO A 218 -44.49 14.08 6.26
CA PRO A 218 -45.93 13.95 6.20
C PRO A 218 -46.54 15.05 5.31
N ALA A 219 -47.22 14.55 4.27
CA ALA A 219 -48.33 15.12 3.49
C ALA A 219 -48.16 16.48 2.78
#